data_AF-A0AAD4Z9A0-F1
#
_entry.id   AF-A0AAD4Z9A0-F1
#
_cell.length_a   1.000
_cell.length_b   1.000
_cell.length_c   1.000
_cell.angle_alpha   90.00
_cell.angle_beta   90.00
_cell.angle_gamma   90.00
#
_symmetry.space_group_name_H-M   'P 1'
#
loop_
_entity.id
_entity.type
_entity.pdbx_description
1 polymer ?
#
loop_
_entity_poly.entity_id
_entity_poly.type
_entity_poly.pdbx_seq_one_letter_code
_entity_poly.pdbx_strand_id
1 'polypeptide(L)'
;MGMSRKPDKQSNSFDANVNKNGSGRGSQRQSDSETQRSVVRKQVDPETTKYFSEIANLIESNGVDMEERLFLRGCDVNSLCSFLRSCAKDFPSIAMDRSGSHVAETAIKSLSQHLQDNDVYSVIEDTLNAICKVIVKNPGDLMCDCYGSHVLRSLLSLFKGVPLDSSEFNRRKSSSVLAERLNFKAFRADTDISPQAVQGFPGLLDFLVSGMSKCIQNNIKTMQVDQYSSLVLQSALKLFSRR
;
A
#
# COMPACT_ATOMS: atom_id res chain seq x y z
N MET A 1 -23.01 73.20 -30.16
CA MET A 1 -21.86 72.65 -30.92
C MET A 1 -20.65 72.58 -30.00
N GLY A 2 -19.83 71.53 -30.11
CA GLY A 2 -18.42 71.61 -29.73
C GLY A 2 -18.01 70.88 -28.45
N MET A 3 -17.57 69.64 -28.64
CA MET A 3 -16.96 68.70 -27.70
C MET A 3 -15.69 69.23 -27.01
N SER A 4 -15.35 68.74 -25.79
CA SER A 4 -14.26 67.75 -25.58
C SER A 4 -13.60 67.79 -24.18
N ARG A 5 -13.32 66.58 -23.67
CA ARG A 5 -12.08 66.03 -23.03
C ARG A 5 -12.28 65.37 -21.64
N LYS A 6 -11.60 64.22 -21.53
CA LYS A 6 -11.62 63.13 -20.53
C LYS A 6 -10.27 63.15 -19.74
N PRO A 7 -9.91 62.20 -18.84
CA PRO A 7 -9.82 62.41 -17.38
C PRO A 7 -8.42 62.15 -16.72
N ASP A 8 -8.42 62.24 -15.38
CA ASP A 8 -7.61 61.58 -14.32
C ASP A 8 -6.10 61.79 -14.10
N LYS A 9 -5.81 62.34 -12.90
CA LYS A 9 -4.85 61.94 -11.82
C LYS A 9 -4.40 63.23 -11.11
N GLN A 10 -4.50 63.36 -9.78
CA GLN A 10 -3.51 62.96 -8.76
C GLN A 10 -4.08 63.54 -7.43
N SER A 11 -3.98 62.95 -6.24
CA SER A 11 -2.74 62.99 -5.46
C SER A 11 -2.99 62.54 -4.01
N ASN A 12 -2.00 61.79 -3.51
CA ASN A 12 -1.31 61.89 -2.23
C ASN A 12 -2.03 61.69 -0.88
N SER A 13 -1.56 60.63 -0.21
CA SER A 13 -0.90 60.62 1.11
C SER A 13 -1.72 60.97 2.35
N PHE A 14 -1.65 60.12 3.40
CA PHE A 14 -1.01 60.44 4.69
C PHE A 14 -1.14 59.27 5.69
N ASP A 15 0.02 58.87 6.23
CA ASP A 15 0.42 58.36 7.55
C ASP A 15 -0.55 57.62 8.51
N ALA A 16 -0.02 56.54 9.11
CA ALA A 16 0.27 56.44 10.57
C ALA A 16 0.11 55.01 11.15
N ASN A 17 1.26 54.36 11.31
CA ASN A 17 1.72 53.47 12.39
C ASN A 17 0.80 53.25 13.63
N VAL A 18 0.49 51.98 13.96
CA VAL A 18 0.35 51.51 15.35
C VAL A 18 0.88 50.08 15.48
N ASN A 19 1.92 49.94 16.29
CA ASN A 19 2.48 48.69 16.77
C ASN A 19 1.62 48.13 17.94
N LYS A 20 1.23 46.85 17.91
CA LYS A 20 0.77 46.12 19.11
C LYS A 20 1.00 44.62 18.96
N ASN A 21 1.94 44.11 19.77
CA ASN A 21 2.16 42.70 20.04
C ASN A 21 0.88 42.03 20.55
N GLY A 22 0.50 40.91 19.93
CA GLY A 22 -0.57 40.04 20.38
C GLY A 22 -0.25 38.59 20.01
N SER A 23 0.09 37.79 21.02
CA SER A 23 0.32 36.34 20.94
C SER A 23 -0.94 35.61 20.42
N GLY A 24 -0.88 35.12 19.17
CA GLY A 24 -1.90 34.25 18.57
C GLY A 24 -1.51 32.79 18.69
N ARG A 25 -2.02 32.11 19.73
CA ARG A 25 -1.95 30.66 19.90
C ARG A 25 -2.65 29.94 18.73
N GLY A 26 -1.99 28.93 18.19
CA GLY A 26 -2.52 28.04 17.16
C GLY A 26 -3.75 27.26 17.64
N SER A 27 -4.68 27.02 16.71
CA SER A 27 -5.80 26.11 16.91
C SER A 27 -5.53 24.84 16.10
N GLN A 28 -4.93 23.85 16.76
CA GLN A 28 -4.99 22.45 16.35
C GLN A 28 -6.43 21.98 16.55
N ARG A 29 -7.13 21.66 15.45
CA ARG A 29 -8.33 20.82 15.53
C ARG A 29 -7.87 19.37 15.53
N GLN A 30 -7.82 18.78 16.73
CA GLN A 30 -7.82 17.33 16.91
C GLN A 30 -9.15 16.80 16.39
N SER A 31 -9.10 15.93 15.39
CA SER A 31 -10.21 15.03 15.04
C SER A 31 -9.98 13.71 15.78
N ASP A 32 -10.43 13.67 17.04
CA ASP A 32 -10.54 12.44 17.80
C ASP A 32 -11.74 11.66 17.30
N SER A 33 -11.50 10.56 16.59
CA SER A 33 -12.39 9.39 16.49
C SER A 33 -11.66 8.24 15.81
N GLU A 34 -10.54 7.83 16.39
CA GLU A 34 -9.99 6.51 16.13
C GLU A 34 -10.76 5.52 17.03
N THR A 35 -11.76 4.85 16.47
CA THR A 35 -12.24 3.58 17.07
C THR A 35 -11.21 2.51 16.72
N GLN A 36 -10.04 2.57 17.37
CA GLN A 36 -9.08 1.48 17.35
C GLN A 36 -9.73 0.29 18.05
N ARG A 37 -10.11 -0.72 17.28
CA ARG A 37 -10.36 -2.05 17.83
C ARG A 37 -8.99 -2.59 18.24
N SER A 38 -8.54 -2.26 19.45
CA SER A 38 -7.26 -2.72 19.96
C SER A 38 -7.30 -4.24 20.09
N VAL A 39 -6.79 -4.95 19.10
CA VAL A 39 -6.35 -6.33 19.31
C VAL A 39 -5.20 -6.20 20.29
N VAL A 40 -5.47 -6.47 21.58
CA VAL A 40 -4.47 -6.38 22.64
C VAL A 40 -3.36 -7.36 22.28
N ARG A 41 -2.22 -6.84 21.82
CA ARG A 41 -1.02 -7.64 21.59
C ARG A 41 -0.65 -8.25 22.94
N LYS A 42 -0.61 -9.58 23.02
CA LYS A 42 -0.01 -10.23 24.19
C LYS A 42 1.46 -9.85 24.23
N GLN A 43 1.97 -9.47 25.40
CA GLN A 43 3.40 -9.31 25.55
C GLN A 43 4.08 -10.65 25.28
N VAL A 44 5.13 -10.59 24.48
CA VAL A 44 6.05 -11.70 24.26
C VAL A 44 6.90 -11.84 25.51
N ASP A 45 7.19 -13.07 25.93
CA ASP A 45 8.01 -13.31 27.10
C ASP A 45 9.46 -12.79 26.89
N PRO A 46 10.19 -12.50 27.98
CA PRO A 46 11.54 -11.95 27.87
C PRO A 46 12.53 -12.87 27.15
N GLU A 47 12.36 -14.19 27.25
CA GLU A 47 13.26 -15.17 26.63
C GLU A 47 13.10 -15.13 25.10
N THR A 48 11.87 -15.15 24.60
CA THR A 48 11.57 -14.99 23.17
C THR A 48 12.04 -13.62 22.65
N THR A 49 11.83 -12.55 23.43
CA THR A 49 12.31 -11.20 23.05
C THR A 49 13.83 -11.17 22.93
N LYS A 50 14.53 -11.78 23.89
CA LYS A 50 15.99 -11.89 23.90
C LYS A 50 16.49 -12.70 22.70
N TYR A 51 15.87 -13.84 22.41
CA TYR A 51 16.21 -14.70 21.28
C TYR A 51 16.17 -13.94 19.93
N PHE A 52 15.07 -13.25 19.63
CA PHE A 52 14.97 -12.51 18.36
C PHE A 52 15.88 -11.28 18.32
N SER A 53 16.18 -10.67 19.47
CA SER A 53 17.14 -9.55 19.55
C SER A 53 18.57 -10.01 19.27
N GLU A 54 18.96 -11.18 19.79
CA GLU A 54 20.28 -11.78 19.50
C GLU A 54 20.43 -12.14 18.02
N ILE A 55 19.39 -12.67 17.39
CA ILE A 55 19.37 -12.90 15.94
C ILE A 55 19.57 -11.61 15.16
N ALA A 56 18.82 -10.54 15.50
CA ALA A 56 18.94 -9.26 14.82
C ALA A 56 20.36 -8.70 14.94
N ASN A 57 20.92 -8.68 16.15
CA ASN A 57 22.28 -8.22 16.40
C ASN A 57 23.32 -9.05 15.63
N LEU A 58 23.16 -10.38 15.56
CA LEU A 58 24.06 -11.25 14.82
C LEU A 58 24.05 -10.92 13.32
N ILE A 59 22.86 -10.71 12.76
CA ILE A 59 22.67 -10.34 11.36
C ILE A 59 23.33 -8.99 11.05
N GLU A 60 23.12 -7.99 11.90
CA GLU A 60 23.70 -6.65 11.75
C GLU A 60 25.23 -6.65 11.92
N SER A 61 25.74 -7.43 12.88
CA SER A 61 27.18 -7.50 13.18
C SER A 61 28.03 -8.16 12.09
N ASN A 62 27.42 -9.02 11.26
CA ASN A 62 28.11 -9.70 10.17
C ASN A 62 28.34 -8.82 8.93
N GLY A 63 28.07 -7.51 9.01
CA GLY A 63 28.42 -6.54 7.96
C GLY A 63 27.70 -6.76 6.63
N VAL A 64 26.56 -7.46 6.64
CA VAL A 64 25.74 -7.64 5.45
C VAL A 64 24.99 -6.33 5.21
N ASP A 65 25.35 -5.63 4.13
CA ASP A 65 24.83 -4.31 3.76
C ASP A 65 23.31 -4.21 3.91
N MET A 66 22.87 -3.25 4.71
CA MET A 66 21.52 -3.09 5.26
C MET A 66 20.57 -2.34 4.29
N GLU A 67 20.57 -2.75 3.03
CA GLU A 67 19.40 -2.58 2.17
C GLU A 67 18.89 -3.98 1.75
N GLU A 68 17.82 -4.42 2.41
CA GLU A 68 16.83 -5.34 1.83
C GLU A 68 17.12 -6.86 1.82
N ARG A 69 18.02 -7.38 2.67
CA ARG A 69 18.33 -8.82 2.71
C ARG A 69 18.53 -9.37 4.12
N LEU A 70 17.56 -9.96 4.82
CA LEU A 70 17.88 -11.24 5.52
C LEU A 70 16.69 -11.90 6.22
N PHE A 71 15.70 -11.16 6.74
CA PHE A 71 14.57 -11.73 7.49
C PHE A 71 13.87 -12.86 6.73
N LEU A 72 13.11 -12.44 5.72
CA LEU A 72 12.27 -13.31 4.90
C LEU A 72 12.90 -13.62 3.54
N ARG A 73 13.82 -12.77 3.06
CA ARG A 73 14.56 -12.95 1.80
C ARG A 73 15.70 -13.97 1.90
N GLY A 74 16.21 -14.22 3.11
CA GLY A 74 17.24 -15.25 3.37
C GLY A 74 16.66 -16.59 3.80
N CYS A 75 15.35 -16.65 4.08
CA CYS A 75 14.65 -17.90 4.37
C CYS A 75 14.40 -18.66 3.08
N ASP A 76 14.49 -19.99 3.13
CA ASP A 76 14.05 -20.82 2.02
C ASP A 76 12.53 -20.65 1.80
N VAL A 77 12.11 -20.75 0.54
CA VAL A 77 10.72 -20.51 0.15
C VAL A 77 9.74 -21.48 0.81
N ASN A 78 10.17 -22.70 1.16
CA ASN A 78 9.31 -23.68 1.84
C ASN A 78 9.07 -23.28 3.30
N SER A 79 10.08 -22.79 4.00
CA SER A 79 9.95 -22.23 5.35
C SER A 79 9.08 -20.97 5.33
N LEU A 80 9.25 -20.09 4.35
CA LEU A 80 8.40 -18.91 4.17
C LEU A 80 6.93 -19.31 3.94
N CYS A 81 6.69 -20.29 3.06
CA CYS A 81 5.35 -20.81 2.81
C CYS A 81 4.75 -21.47 4.06
N SER A 82 5.55 -22.23 4.81
CA SER A 82 5.13 -22.87 6.06
C SER A 82 4.77 -21.85 7.13
N PHE A 83 5.57 -20.79 7.28
CA PHE A 83 5.28 -19.66 8.16
C PHE A 83 3.95 -18.99 7.78
N LEU A 84 3.77 -18.62 6.52
CA LEU A 84 2.54 -17.99 6.04
C LEU A 84 1.30 -18.89 6.22
N ARG A 85 1.42 -20.19 5.96
CA ARG A 85 0.35 -21.17 6.20
C ARG A 85 0.01 -21.27 7.69
N SER A 86 1.01 -21.25 8.57
CA SER A 86 0.78 -21.30 10.03
C SER A 86 0.02 -20.06 10.52
N CYS A 87 0.26 -18.91 9.89
CA CYS A 87 -0.40 -17.64 10.20
C CYS A 87 -1.75 -17.44 9.47
N ALA A 88 -2.15 -18.34 8.56
CA ALA A 88 -3.25 -18.06 7.61
C ALA A 88 -4.57 -17.67 8.29
N LYS A 89 -4.90 -18.29 9.44
CA LYS A 89 -6.13 -17.99 10.20
C LYS A 89 -6.13 -16.58 10.81
N ASP A 90 -4.97 -16.14 11.27
CA ASP A 90 -4.76 -14.84 11.92
C ASP A 90 -4.25 -13.77 10.94
N PHE A 91 -4.06 -14.14 9.66
CA PHE A 91 -3.50 -13.27 8.63
C PHE A 91 -4.24 -11.93 8.50
N PRO A 92 -5.59 -11.85 8.51
CA PRO A 92 -6.27 -10.55 8.49
C PRO A 92 -5.90 -9.67 9.68
N SER A 93 -5.79 -10.24 10.88
CA SER A 93 -5.40 -9.48 12.08
C SER A 93 -3.94 -9.02 12.02
N ILE A 94 -3.04 -9.85 11.48
CA ILE A 94 -1.64 -9.48 11.25
C ILE A 94 -1.56 -8.36 10.20
N ALA A 95 -2.31 -8.47 9.10
CA ALA A 95 -2.30 -7.52 8.00
C ALA A 95 -2.90 -6.15 8.35
N MET A 96 -3.80 -6.08 9.34
CA MET A 96 -4.36 -4.83 9.86
C MET A 96 -3.57 -4.27 11.05
N ASP A 97 -2.49 -4.93 11.47
CA ASP A 97 -1.65 -4.44 12.55
C ASP A 97 -0.58 -3.47 12.04
N ARG A 98 -0.31 -2.40 12.80
CA ARG A 98 0.67 -1.35 12.44
C ARG A 98 2.07 -1.89 12.11
N SER A 99 2.50 -2.96 12.78
CA SER A 99 3.81 -3.59 12.59
C SER A 99 3.70 -4.88 11.77
N GLY A 100 2.67 -5.68 12.05
CA GLY A 100 2.40 -6.95 11.38
C GLY A 100 2.12 -6.79 9.88
N SER A 101 1.51 -5.68 9.47
CA SER A 101 1.27 -5.37 8.05
C SER A 101 2.57 -5.30 7.26
N HIS A 102 3.63 -4.71 7.80
CA HIS A 102 4.94 -4.68 7.17
C HIS A 102 5.54 -6.10 7.05
N VAL A 103 5.39 -6.94 8.08
CA VAL A 103 5.83 -8.34 8.02
C VAL A 103 5.08 -9.09 6.93
N ALA A 104 3.76 -8.90 6.82
CA ALA A 104 2.95 -9.50 5.77
C ALA A 104 3.38 -9.02 4.38
N GLU A 105 3.60 -7.71 4.18
CA GLU A 105 4.08 -7.18 2.90
C GLU A 105 5.47 -7.70 2.54
N THR A 106 6.41 -7.75 3.49
CA THR A 106 7.74 -8.31 3.23
C THR A 106 7.67 -9.78 2.86
N ALA A 107 6.80 -10.57 3.48
CA ALA A 107 6.59 -11.96 3.13
C ALA A 107 6.03 -12.11 1.70
N ILE A 108 5.00 -11.32 1.35
CA ILE A 108 4.43 -11.27 0.00
C ILE A 108 5.47 -10.86 -1.05
N LYS A 109 6.28 -9.84 -0.75
CA LYS A 109 7.38 -9.39 -1.62
C LYS A 109 8.42 -10.48 -1.80
N SER A 110 8.77 -11.19 -0.74
CA SER A 110 9.72 -12.30 -0.82
C SER A 110 9.19 -13.43 -1.71
N LEU A 111 7.90 -13.80 -1.60
CA LEU A 111 7.27 -14.77 -2.51
C LEU A 111 7.35 -14.35 -3.98
N SER A 112 7.20 -13.04 -4.26
CA SER A 112 7.25 -12.53 -5.64
C SER A 112 8.58 -12.80 -6.35
N GLN A 113 9.67 -12.97 -5.60
CA GLN A 113 11.01 -13.24 -6.13
C GLN A 113 11.18 -14.68 -6.64
N HIS A 114 10.26 -15.58 -6.28
CA HIS A 114 10.31 -17.01 -6.61
C HIS A 114 9.27 -17.44 -7.67
N LEU A 115 8.56 -16.50 -8.29
CA LEU A 115 7.47 -16.83 -9.22
C LEU A 115 7.90 -17.44 -10.56
N GLN A 116 9.19 -17.36 -10.90
CA GLN A 116 9.75 -17.98 -12.10
C GLN A 116 10.23 -19.42 -11.85
N ASP A 117 10.26 -19.85 -10.59
CA ASP A 117 10.69 -21.20 -10.21
C ASP A 117 9.47 -22.14 -10.22
N ASN A 118 9.41 -22.99 -11.25
CA ASN A 118 8.31 -23.91 -11.48
C ASN A 118 8.16 -24.96 -10.37
N ASP A 119 9.26 -25.32 -9.69
CA ASP A 119 9.24 -26.38 -8.66
C ASP A 119 8.50 -25.90 -7.39
N VAL A 120 8.53 -24.60 -7.13
CA VAL A 120 7.94 -23.99 -5.92
C VAL A 120 6.65 -23.23 -6.19
N TYR A 121 6.34 -22.94 -7.45
CA TYR A 121 5.14 -22.18 -7.85
C TYR A 121 3.85 -22.76 -7.26
N SER A 122 3.67 -24.08 -7.31
CA SER A 122 2.47 -24.76 -6.76
C SER A 122 2.34 -24.59 -5.23
N VAL A 123 3.47 -24.65 -4.51
CA VAL A 123 3.52 -24.48 -3.04
C VAL A 123 3.17 -23.04 -2.65
N ILE A 124 3.64 -22.08 -3.44
CA ILE A 124 3.29 -20.67 -3.28
C ILE A 124 1.79 -20.46 -3.55
N GLU A 125 1.25 -21.02 -4.63
CA GLU A 125 -0.16 -20.93 -4.97
C GLU A 125 -1.06 -21.49 -3.86
N ASP A 126 -0.75 -22.70 -3.36
CA ASP A 126 -1.50 -23.34 -2.27
C ASP A 126 -1.45 -22.52 -0.98
N THR A 127 -0.30 -21.92 -0.68
CA THR A 127 -0.12 -21.04 0.48
C THR A 127 -0.98 -19.78 0.36
N LEU A 128 -0.94 -19.11 -0.79
CA LEU A 128 -1.73 -17.91 -1.06
C LEU A 128 -3.23 -18.22 -1.09
N ASN A 129 -3.62 -19.38 -1.62
CA ASN A 129 -5.00 -19.87 -1.59
C ASN A 129 -5.52 -20.01 -0.14
N ALA A 130 -4.71 -20.57 0.76
CA ALA A 130 -5.08 -20.71 2.16
C ALA A 130 -5.35 -19.34 2.82
N ILE A 131 -4.52 -18.33 2.53
CA ILE A 131 -4.70 -16.96 3.00
C ILE A 131 -5.97 -16.34 2.39
N CYS A 132 -6.16 -16.45 1.07
CA CYS A 132 -7.33 -15.93 0.36
C CYS A 132 -8.63 -16.48 0.94
N LYS A 133 -8.70 -17.79 1.24
CA LYS A 133 -9.87 -18.43 1.85
C LYS A 133 -10.26 -17.81 3.20
N VAL A 134 -9.30 -17.26 3.94
CA VAL A 134 -9.58 -16.55 5.19
C VAL A 134 -10.02 -15.11 4.91
N ILE A 135 -9.31 -14.40 4.02
CA ILE A 135 -9.65 -13.01 3.65
C ILE A 135 -11.07 -12.89 3.10
N VAL A 136 -11.47 -13.75 2.16
CA VAL A 136 -12.78 -13.64 1.49
C VAL A 136 -13.98 -13.88 2.41
N LYS A 137 -13.77 -14.38 3.64
CA LYS A 137 -14.84 -14.51 4.65
C LYS A 137 -15.28 -13.14 5.18
N ASN A 138 -14.35 -12.20 5.32
CA ASN A 138 -14.65 -10.84 5.73
C ASN A 138 -13.65 -9.84 5.10
N PRO A 139 -13.73 -9.60 3.78
CA PRO A 139 -12.77 -8.74 3.09
C PRO A 139 -13.00 -7.26 3.41
N GLY A 140 -14.19 -6.87 3.89
CA GLY A 140 -14.54 -5.48 4.18
C GLY A 140 -13.63 -4.83 5.22
N ASP A 141 -13.40 -5.52 6.35
CA ASP A 141 -12.50 -5.04 7.41
C ASP A 141 -11.11 -4.73 6.85
N LEU A 142 -10.54 -5.66 6.06
CA LEU A 142 -9.21 -5.51 5.50
C LEU A 142 -9.15 -4.40 4.43
N MET A 143 -10.21 -4.24 3.64
CA MET A 143 -10.29 -3.21 2.60
C MET A 143 -10.38 -1.80 3.18
N CYS A 144 -11.13 -1.62 4.26
CA CYS A 144 -11.33 -0.33 4.91
C CYS A 144 -10.25 0.03 5.92
N ASP A 145 -9.37 -0.91 6.27
CA ASP A 145 -8.27 -0.68 7.20
C ASP A 145 -7.08 0.04 6.55
N CYS A 146 -6.44 0.92 7.32
CA CYS A 146 -5.34 1.75 6.84
C CYS A 146 -4.05 0.98 6.54
N TYR A 147 -3.83 -0.16 7.19
CA TYR A 147 -2.69 -1.06 6.95
C TYR A 147 -3.11 -2.23 6.06
N GLY A 148 -4.27 -2.82 6.33
CA GLY A 148 -4.83 -3.94 5.58
C GLY A 148 -5.00 -3.65 4.10
N SER A 149 -5.41 -2.43 3.74
CA SER A 149 -5.57 -2.00 2.35
C SER A 149 -4.24 -1.93 1.58
N HIS A 150 -3.11 -1.75 2.26
CA HIS A 150 -1.79 -1.83 1.64
C HIS A 150 -1.40 -3.28 1.35
N VAL A 151 -1.54 -4.17 2.34
CA VAL A 151 -1.28 -5.61 2.20
C VAL A 151 -2.14 -6.22 1.09
N LEU A 152 -3.43 -5.86 1.05
CA LEU A 152 -4.37 -6.37 0.06
C LEU A 152 -4.03 -5.91 -1.36
N ARG A 153 -3.56 -4.66 -1.54
CA ARG A 153 -3.06 -4.19 -2.84
C ARG A 153 -1.79 -4.91 -3.26
N SER A 154 -0.89 -5.20 -2.31
CA SER A 154 0.31 -6.01 -2.56
C SER A 154 -0.03 -7.43 -3.02
N LEU A 155 -1.04 -8.07 -2.41
CA LEU A 155 -1.55 -9.38 -2.87
C LEU A 155 -2.14 -9.31 -4.29
N LEU A 156 -2.95 -8.29 -4.59
CA LEU A 156 -3.54 -8.12 -5.93
C LEU A 156 -2.47 -7.96 -7.01
N SER A 157 -1.43 -7.16 -6.73
CA SER A 157 -0.29 -6.99 -7.63
C SER A 157 0.50 -8.29 -7.81
N LEU A 158 0.73 -9.05 -6.73
CA LEU A 158 1.36 -10.38 -6.78
C LEU A 158 0.56 -11.33 -7.68
N PHE A 159 -0.77 -11.41 -7.48
CA PHE A 159 -1.61 -12.32 -8.28
C PHE A 159 -1.70 -11.92 -9.75
N LYS A 160 -1.52 -10.64 -10.09
CA LYS A 160 -1.43 -10.25 -11.50
C LYS A 160 -0.04 -10.52 -12.10
N GLY A 161 0.99 -10.71 -11.28
CA GLY A 161 2.37 -10.82 -11.73
C GLY A 161 2.99 -9.47 -12.06
N VAL A 162 2.61 -8.41 -11.34
CA VAL A 162 3.19 -7.07 -11.50
C VAL A 162 4.32 -6.87 -10.49
N PRO A 163 5.48 -6.30 -10.89
CA PRO A 163 6.57 -6.01 -9.96
C PRO A 163 6.11 -5.13 -8.80
N LEU A 164 6.35 -5.59 -7.56
CA LEU A 164 5.91 -4.92 -6.33
C LEU A 164 6.71 -3.64 -6.00
N ASP A 165 7.85 -3.45 -6.67
CA ASP A 165 8.71 -2.25 -6.52
C ASP A 165 8.30 -1.11 -7.46
N SER A 166 7.30 -1.35 -8.32
CA SER A 166 6.75 -0.30 -9.18
C SER A 166 5.98 0.72 -8.33
N SER A 167 6.62 1.87 -8.11
CA SER A 167 6.05 3.10 -7.53
C SER A 167 4.70 3.51 -8.17
N GLU A 168 4.31 2.93 -9.31
CA GLU A 168 3.05 3.15 -10.04
C GLU A 168 1.76 2.82 -9.26
N PHE A 169 1.82 2.04 -8.18
CA PHE A 169 0.65 1.67 -7.37
C PHE A 169 0.55 2.42 -6.04
N ASN A 170 1.57 3.22 -5.73
CA ASN A 170 1.60 4.06 -4.54
C ASN A 170 1.26 5.50 -4.91
N ARG A 171 0.53 6.17 -4.00
CA ARG A 171 -0.15 7.48 -4.10
C ARG A 171 0.74 8.69 -4.42
N ARG A 172 1.89 8.55 -5.08
CA ARG A 172 2.60 9.70 -5.66
C ARG A 172 2.15 9.80 -7.10
N LYS A 173 1.42 10.88 -7.41
CA LYS A 173 1.10 11.25 -8.79
C LYS A 173 2.41 11.21 -9.59
N SER A 174 2.60 10.15 -10.39
CA SER A 174 3.77 10.10 -11.27
C SER A 174 3.53 11.09 -12.40
N SER A 175 4.59 11.79 -12.81
CA SER A 175 4.54 12.66 -13.99
C SER A 175 4.11 11.88 -15.25
N SER A 176 4.34 10.57 -15.30
CA SER A 176 3.88 9.70 -16.38
C SER A 176 2.35 9.59 -16.47
N VAL A 177 1.63 9.46 -15.35
CA VAL A 177 0.15 9.40 -15.35
C VAL A 177 -0.47 10.75 -15.73
N LEU A 178 0.19 11.86 -15.36
CA LEU A 178 -0.23 13.19 -15.83
C LEU A 178 0.07 13.38 -17.32
N ALA A 179 1.23 12.93 -17.81
CA ALA A 179 1.59 13.04 -19.23
C ALA A 179 0.66 12.22 -20.13
N GLU A 180 0.28 11.00 -19.71
CA GLU A 180 -0.70 10.16 -20.41
C GLU A 180 -2.07 10.84 -20.47
N ARG A 181 -2.56 11.38 -19.33
CA ARG A 181 -3.83 12.12 -19.28
C ARG A 181 -3.82 13.42 -20.08
N LEU A 182 -2.65 14.03 -20.25
CA LEU A 182 -2.46 15.27 -21.00
C LEU A 182 -2.04 15.04 -22.47
N ASN A 183 -2.04 13.79 -22.96
CA ASN A 183 -1.60 13.41 -24.31
C ASN A 183 -0.17 13.89 -24.68
N PHE A 184 0.71 14.12 -23.70
CA PHE A 184 2.11 14.40 -23.98
C PHE A 184 2.80 13.08 -24.35
N LYS A 185 3.04 12.87 -25.65
CA LYS A 185 3.94 11.82 -26.14
C LYS A 185 5.36 12.12 -25.63
N ALA A 186 5.74 11.55 -24.50
CA ALA A 186 7.15 11.46 -24.13
C ALA A 186 7.83 10.54 -25.15
N PHE A 187 8.89 11.05 -25.78
CA PHE A 187 9.78 10.25 -26.64
C PHE A 187 10.27 9.07 -25.80
N ARG A 188 9.81 7.84 -26.10
CA ARG A 188 10.38 6.64 -25.48
C ARG A 188 11.79 6.52 -26.05
N ALA A 189 12.80 6.76 -25.22
CA ALA A 189 14.11 6.18 -25.47
C ALA A 189 13.90 4.67 -25.39
N ASP A 190 14.06 4.03 -26.53
CA ASP A 190 13.94 2.60 -26.76
C ASP A 190 15.03 1.89 -25.96
N THR A 191 14.75 1.63 -24.68
CA THR A 191 15.46 0.61 -23.93
C THR A 191 14.48 -0.54 -23.88
N ASP A 192 14.62 -1.46 -24.84
CA ASP A 192 14.03 -2.79 -24.84
C ASP A 192 14.49 -3.54 -23.58
N ILE A 193 13.87 -3.22 -22.46
CA ILE A 193 13.71 -4.16 -21.36
C ILE A 193 12.25 -4.52 -21.43
N SER A 194 11.93 -5.55 -22.20
CA SER A 194 10.65 -6.25 -22.05
C SER A 194 10.46 -6.48 -20.56
N PRO A 195 9.44 -5.92 -19.89
CA PRO A 195 9.16 -6.31 -18.53
C PRO A 195 8.79 -7.78 -18.62
N GLN A 196 9.73 -8.68 -18.30
CA GLN A 196 9.47 -10.11 -18.23
C GLN A 196 8.15 -10.26 -17.48
N ALA A 197 7.09 -10.67 -18.18
CA ALA A 197 5.78 -10.79 -17.57
C ALA A 197 5.93 -11.85 -16.48
N VAL A 198 5.94 -11.40 -15.23
CA VAL A 198 6.09 -12.33 -14.11
C VAL A 198 4.82 -13.17 -14.08
N GLN A 199 4.98 -14.50 -13.97
CA GLN A 199 3.85 -15.40 -13.92
C GLN A 199 3.03 -15.11 -12.65
N GLY A 200 1.82 -14.57 -12.83
CA GLY A 200 0.86 -14.32 -11.75
C GLY A 200 0.00 -15.54 -11.43
N PHE A 201 -1.00 -15.37 -10.57
CA PHE A 201 -2.00 -16.36 -10.15
C PHE A 201 -3.42 -15.91 -10.56
N PRO A 202 -3.82 -16.06 -11.84
CA PRO A 202 -5.09 -15.54 -12.33
C PRO A 202 -6.30 -16.13 -11.60
N GLY A 203 -6.28 -17.43 -11.27
CA GLY A 203 -7.37 -18.07 -10.52
C GLY A 203 -7.54 -17.50 -9.10
N LEU A 204 -6.43 -17.18 -8.42
CA LEU A 204 -6.46 -16.52 -7.11
C LEU A 204 -6.89 -15.06 -7.19
N LEU A 205 -6.48 -14.35 -8.26
CA LEU A 205 -6.93 -13.00 -8.53
C LEU A 205 -8.45 -12.95 -8.66
N ASP A 206 -9.01 -13.81 -9.52
CA ASP A 206 -10.45 -13.89 -9.75
C ASP A 206 -11.21 -14.30 -8.48
N PHE A 207 -10.68 -15.26 -7.72
CA PHE A 207 -11.27 -15.70 -6.45
C PHE A 207 -11.33 -14.57 -5.42
N LEU A 208 -10.22 -13.86 -5.22
CA LEU A 208 -10.14 -12.76 -4.26
C LEU A 208 -11.05 -11.60 -4.68
N VAL A 209 -10.99 -11.18 -5.95
CA VAL A 209 -11.83 -10.10 -6.49
C VAL A 209 -13.31 -10.45 -6.38
N SER A 210 -13.70 -11.67 -6.71
CA SER A 210 -15.08 -12.13 -6.55
C SER A 210 -15.55 -12.08 -5.09
N GLY A 211 -14.67 -12.44 -4.14
CA GLY A 211 -14.93 -12.30 -2.70
C GLY A 211 -15.15 -10.85 -2.28
N MET A 212 -14.28 -9.94 -2.73
CA MET A 212 -14.44 -8.50 -2.48
C MET A 212 -15.73 -7.95 -3.10
N SER A 213 -16.05 -8.31 -4.35
CA SER A 213 -17.26 -7.87 -5.06
C SER A 213 -18.54 -8.22 -4.32
N LYS A 214 -18.63 -9.42 -3.73
CA LYS A 214 -19.78 -9.81 -2.89
C LYS A 214 -19.94 -8.89 -1.68
N CYS A 215 -18.83 -8.54 -1.03
CA CYS A 215 -18.85 -7.59 0.10
C CYS A 215 -19.26 -6.18 -0.34
N ILE A 216 -18.75 -5.72 -1.48
CA ILE A 216 -19.05 -4.40 -2.04
C ILE A 216 -20.52 -4.29 -2.44
N GLN A 217 -21.11 -5.32 -3.05
CA GLN A 217 -22.53 -5.29 -3.44
C GLN A 217 -23.46 -4.99 -2.25
N ASN A 218 -23.11 -5.48 -1.07
CA ASN A 218 -23.89 -5.24 0.15
C ASN A 218 -23.64 -3.86 0.78
N ASN A 219 -22.49 -3.22 0.49
CA ASN A 219 -22.00 -2.03 1.21
C ASN A 219 -21.46 -0.93 0.27
N ILE A 220 -21.90 -0.89 -0.99
CA ILE A 220 -21.23 -0.10 -2.04
C ILE A 220 -21.16 1.40 -1.70
N LYS A 221 -22.23 1.94 -1.10
CA LYS A 221 -22.31 3.37 -0.77
C LYS A 221 -21.28 3.79 0.28
N THR A 222 -20.97 2.92 1.24
CA THR A 222 -20.01 3.21 2.30
C THR A 222 -18.58 2.96 1.84
N MET A 223 -18.34 1.86 1.11
CA MET A 223 -17.00 1.51 0.62
C MET A 223 -16.50 2.45 -0.49
N GLN A 224 -17.38 3.04 -1.30
CA GLN A 224 -16.95 3.99 -2.34
C GLN A 224 -16.39 5.30 -1.77
N VAL A 225 -16.91 5.75 -0.62
CA VAL A 225 -16.50 7.01 0.02
C VAL A 225 -15.40 6.81 1.05
N ASP A 226 -15.13 5.57 1.45
CA ASP A 226 -14.01 5.25 2.32
C ASP A 226 -12.67 5.35 1.58
N GLN A 227 -11.70 5.99 2.23
CA GLN A 227 -10.42 6.34 1.63
C GLN A 227 -9.62 5.09 1.24
N TYR A 228 -9.66 4.03 2.05
CA TYR A 228 -8.78 2.87 1.89
C TYR A 228 -9.37 1.86 0.93
N SER A 229 -10.64 1.51 1.11
CA SER A 229 -11.32 0.57 0.22
C SER A 229 -11.43 1.12 -1.19
N SER A 230 -11.68 2.42 -1.39
CA SER A 230 -11.64 3.03 -2.72
C SER A 230 -10.28 2.87 -3.43
N LEU A 231 -9.15 2.90 -2.70
CA LEU A 231 -7.82 2.64 -3.27
C LEU A 231 -7.63 1.16 -3.66
N VAL A 232 -8.16 0.23 -2.86
CA VAL A 232 -8.16 -1.20 -3.19
C VAL A 232 -8.98 -1.43 -4.47
N LEU A 233 -10.16 -0.83 -4.58
CA LEU A 233 -11.02 -0.94 -5.77
C LEU A 233 -10.35 -0.38 -7.01
N GLN A 234 -9.73 0.80 -6.90
CA GLN A 234 -8.95 1.38 -8.01
C GLN A 234 -7.82 0.47 -8.46
N SER A 235 -7.13 -0.17 -7.51
CA SER A 235 -6.05 -1.12 -7.81
C SER A 235 -6.60 -2.34 -8.56
N ALA A 236 -7.66 -2.96 -8.05
CA ALA A 236 -8.31 -4.09 -8.72
C ALA A 236 -8.75 -3.73 -10.14
N LEU A 237 -9.45 -2.61 -10.33
CA LEU A 237 -9.90 -2.14 -11.66
C LEU A 237 -8.73 -1.88 -12.62
N LYS A 238 -7.62 -1.32 -12.13
CA LYS A 238 -6.40 -1.08 -12.93
C LYS A 238 -5.80 -2.39 -13.43
N LEU A 239 -5.85 -3.46 -12.63
CA LEU A 239 -5.32 -4.77 -13.01
C LEU A 239 -6.15 -5.47 -14.10
N PHE A 240 -7.47 -5.18 -14.18
CA PHE A 240 -8.34 -5.66 -15.24
C PHE A 240 -8.34 -4.79 -16.50
N SER A 241 -7.98 -3.51 -16.38
CA SER A 241 -7.95 -2.56 -17.51
C SER A 241 -6.68 -2.63 -18.35
N ARG A 242 -5.55 -3.12 -17.79
CA ARG A 242 -4.32 -3.38 -18.54
C ARG A 242 -4.46 -4.70 -19.34
N ARG A 243 -5.05 -4.60 -20.54
CA ARG A 243 -4.97 -5.62 -21.59
C ARG A 243 -3.92 -5.22 -22.62
#